data_AF-A0A2V6LZT8-F1
#
_entry.id   AF-A0A2V6LZT8-F1
#
_cell.length_a   1.000
_cell.length_b   1.000
_cell.length_c   1.000
_cell.angle_alpha   90.00
_cell.angle_beta   90.00
_cell.angle_gamma   90.00
#
_symmetry.space_group_name_H-M   'P 1'
#
loop_
_entity.id
_entity.type
_entity.pdbx_description
1 polymer ?
#
loop_
_entity_poly.entity_id
_entity_poly.type
_entity_poly.pdbx_seq_one_letter_code
_entity_poly.pdbx_strand_id
1 'polypeptide(L)' 'MTFINYAAREINCKIVYYGPGLCGKTTNLQWIYDKTNPQAKGKLISLATETDRTLFFDFLPLDLGQVRGFKTRFHLYTVP' A
#
# COMPACT_ATOMS: atom_id res chain seq x y z
N MET A 1 8.79 5.79 -5.49
CA MET A 1 9.28 7.17 -5.25
C MET A 1 8.51 7.72 -4.07
N THR A 2 9.21 8.38 -3.14
CA THR A 2 8.61 9.00 -1.96
C THR A 2 8.06 10.38 -2.32
N PHE A 3 6.87 10.72 -1.83
CA PHE A 3 6.24 12.03 -2.05
C PHE A 3 6.00 12.72 -0.71
N ILE A 4 6.54 13.93 -0.54
CA ILE A 4 6.40 14.71 0.70
C ILE A 4 5.36 15.80 0.47
N ASN A 5 4.21 15.67 1.14
CA ASN A 5 3.19 16.70 1.18
C ASN A 5 3.42 17.62 2.38
N TYR A 6 4.01 18.79 2.12
CA TYR A 6 4.30 19.77 3.16
C TYR A 6 3.06 20.41 3.77
N ALA A 7 2.02 20.68 2.96
CA ALA A 7 0.78 21.27 3.44
C ALA A 7 0.03 20.35 4.41
N ALA A 8 0.00 19.05 4.11
CA ALA A 8 -0.62 18.04 4.98
C ALA A 8 0.33 17.48 6.06
N ARG A 9 1.62 17.84 6.02
CA ARG A 9 2.70 17.23 6.82
C ARG A 9 2.69 15.70 6.74
N GLU A 10 2.62 15.16 5.52
CA GLU A 10 2.64 13.73 5.26
C GLU A 10 3.83 13.32 4.37
N ILE A 11 4.50 12.24 4.72
CA ILE A 11 5.49 11.56 3.88
C ILE A 11 4.83 10.29 3.34
N ASN A 12 4.66 10.21 2.04
CA ASN A 12 4.04 9.08 1.35
C ASN A 12 5.14 8.19 0.74
N CYS A 13 5.24 6.96 1.22
CA CYS A 13 6.19 5.97 0.76
C CYS A 13 5.47 4.90 -0.05
N LYS A 14 5.94 4.60 -1.27
CA LYS A 14 5.36 3.55 -2.12
C LYS A 14 6.23 2.29 -2.07
N ILE A 15 5.67 1.18 -1.60
CA ILE A 15 6.29 -0.15 -1.60
C ILE A 15 5.57 -1.00 -2.65
N VAL A 16 6.34 -1.62 -3.54
CA VAL A 16 5.82 -2.49 -4.60
C VAL A 16 6.30 -3.91 -4.36
N TYR A 17 5.36 -4.83 -4.18
CA TYR A 17 5.58 -6.27 -4.18
C TYR A 17 5.63 -6.72 -5.63
N TYR A 18 6.83 -7.05 -6.09
CA TYR A 18 7.12 -7.52 -7.44
C TYR A 18 7.49 -9.00 -7.42
N GLY A 19 7.17 -9.72 -8.48
CA GLY A 19 7.50 -11.14 -8.62
C GLY A 19 6.58 -11.84 -9.62
N PRO A 20 6.83 -13.12 -9.93
CA PRO A 20 6.01 -13.87 -10.88
C PRO A 20 4.56 -14.04 -10.41
N GLY A 21 3.68 -14.46 -11.32
CA GLY A 21 2.31 -14.83 -10.98
C GLY A 21 2.29 -15.90 -9.88
N LEU A 22 1.28 -15.84 -9.00
CA LEU A 22 1.05 -16.82 -7.92
C LEU A 22 2.16 -16.96 -6.86
N CYS A 23 3.19 -16.10 -6.84
CA CYS A 23 4.26 -16.18 -5.82
C CYS A 23 3.87 -15.65 -4.42
N GLY A 24 2.59 -15.40 -4.15
CA GLY A 24 2.11 -14.98 -2.82
C GLY A 24 2.16 -13.47 -2.53
N LYS A 25 2.27 -12.61 -3.55
CA LYS A 25 2.25 -11.14 -3.39
C LYS A 25 0.97 -10.66 -2.70
N THR A 26 -0.19 -11.08 -3.21
CA THR A 26 -1.51 -10.73 -2.64
C THR A 26 -1.68 -11.27 -1.24
N THR A 27 -1.22 -12.50 -0.98
CA THR A 27 -1.23 -13.11 0.36
C THR A 27 -0.44 -12.28 1.38
N ASN A 28 0.69 -11.70 0.98
CA ASN A 28 1.45 -10.79 1.83
C ASN A 28 0.63 -9.55 2.22
N LEU A 29 -0.02 -8.89 1.26
CA LEU A 29 -0.81 -7.69 1.54
C LEU A 29 -2.05 -7.99 2.37
N GLN A 30 -2.71 -9.13 2.15
CA GLN A 30 -3.81 -9.61 3.00
C GLN A 30 -3.34 -9.84 4.44
N TRP A 31 -2.22 -10.53 4.63
CA TRP A 31 -1.67 -10.78 5.96
C TRP A 31 -1.33 -9.48 6.70
N ILE A 32 -0.67 -8.53 6.02
CA ILE A 32 -0.36 -7.21 6.60
C ILE A 32 -1.65 -6.47 6.93
N TYR A 33 -2.64 -6.48 6.03
CA TYR A 33 -3.95 -5.86 6.28
C TYR A 33 -4.59 -6.43 7.54
N ASP A 34 -4.70 -7.75 7.65
CA ASP A 34 -5.39 -8.41 8.78
C ASP A 34 -4.68 -8.19 10.12
N LYS A 35 -3.34 -8.12 10.12
CA LYS A 35 -2.53 -7.92 11.32
C LYS A 35 -2.36 -6.45 11.71
N THR A 36 -2.71 -5.51 10.85
CA THR A 36 -2.62 -4.08 11.17
C THR A 36 -3.81 -3.62 12.01
N ASN A 37 -3.55 -2.75 13.00
CA ASN A 37 -4.56 -2.07 13.80
C ASN A 37 -5.61 -1.41 12.87
N PRO A 38 -6.93 -1.68 13.05
CA PRO A 38 -8.00 -1.09 12.25
C PRO A 38 -7.98 0.45 12.17
N GLN A 39 -7.47 1.14 13.19
CA GLN A 39 -7.36 2.60 13.19
C GLN A 39 -6.17 3.12 12.37
N ALA A 40 -5.19 2.26 12.07
CA ALA A 40 -3.96 2.61 11.36
C ALA A 40 -3.95 2.13 9.90
N LYS A 41 -5.03 1.51 9.41
CA LYS A 41 -5.18 1.03 8.04
C LYS A 41 -6.38 1.63 7.32
N GLY A 42 -6.20 1.95 6.04
CA GLY A 42 -7.33 2.18 5.13
C GLY A 42 -7.90 0.88 4.57
N LYS A 43 -8.88 0.99 3.67
CA LYS A 43 -9.45 -0.17 2.99
C LYS A 43 -8.43 -0.81 2.06
N LEU A 44 -8.40 -2.14 2.02
CA LEU A 44 -7.77 -2.89 0.94
C LEU A 44 -8.62 -2.70 -0.32
N ILE A 45 -8.05 -2.13 -1.37
CA ILE A 45 -8.73 -1.86 -2.64
C ILE A 45 -8.07 -2.71 -3.70
N SER A 46 -8.87 -3.43 -4.49
CA SER A 46 -8.46 -4.12 -5.71
C SER A 46 -9.30 -3.60 -6.88
N LEU A 47 -8.69 -2.99 -7.93
CA LEU A 47 -9.38 -2.79 -9.22
C LEU A 47 -8.90 -3.87 -10.19
N ALA A 48 -9.81 -4.39 -10.98
CA ALA A 48 -9.51 -5.17 -12.17
C ALA A 48 -9.90 -4.31 -13.37
N THR A 49 -8.98 -4.04 -14.29
CA THR A 49 -9.29 -3.43 -15.59
C THR A 49 -9.64 -4.53 -16.59
N GLU A 50 -10.75 -4.37 -17.33
CA GLU A 50 -11.25 -5.36 -18.31
C GLU A 50 -10.33 -5.55 -19.52
N THR A 51 -9.45 -4.59 -19.80
CA THR A 51 -8.57 -4.57 -20.96
C THR A 51 -7.11 -4.87 -20.55
N ASP A 52 -6.68 -6.07 -20.91
CA ASP A 52 -5.29 -6.51 -21.14
C ASP A 52 -4.29 -6.78 -20.01
N ARG A 53 -4.65 -6.64 -18.75
CA ARG A 53 -4.00 -7.34 -17.64
C ARG A 53 -4.84 -7.08 -16.42
N THR A 54 -5.17 -8.12 -15.66
CA THR A 54 -5.77 -7.96 -14.34
C THR A 54 -4.71 -7.30 -13.45
N LEU A 55 -4.65 -5.97 -13.51
CA LEU A 55 -3.82 -5.12 -12.66
C LEU A 55 -4.44 -5.13 -11.27
N PHE A 56 -4.34 -6.25 -10.58
CA PHE A 56 -4.55 -6.28 -9.14
C PHE A 56 -3.50 -5.35 -8.54
N PHE A 57 -3.92 -4.15 -8.17
CA PHE A 57 -3.22 -3.42 -7.14
C PHE A 57 -3.99 -3.68 -5.86
N ASP A 58 -3.30 -4.06 -4.82
CA ASP A 58 -3.83 -4.03 -3.48
C ASP A 58 -3.27 -2.78 -2.82
N PHE A 59 -4.13 -1.80 -2.50
CA PHE A 59 -3.71 -0.57 -1.83
C PHE A 59 -3.97 -0.66 -0.33
N LEU A 60 -2.92 -0.46 0.47
CA LEU A 60 -3.03 -0.42 1.93
C LEU A 60 -2.26 0.79 2.47
N PRO A 61 -2.95 1.87 2.90
CA PRO A 61 -2.31 2.99 3.57
C PRO A 61 -2.06 2.62 5.04
N LEU A 62 -0.80 2.56 5.46
CA LEU A 62 -0.40 2.35 6.86
C LEU A 62 0.13 3.64 7.48
N ASP A 63 -0.40 4.02 8.65
CA ASP A 63 0.21 5.05 9.51
C ASP A 63 1.18 4.37 10.49
N LEU A 64 2.48 4.58 10.29
CA LEU A 64 3.54 4.03 11.14
C LEU A 64 4.10 5.04 12.15
N GLY A 65 3.40 6.18 12.33
CA GLY A 65 3.83 7.25 13.21
C GLY A 65 4.54 8.39 12.48
N GLN A 66 5.30 9.18 13.25
CA GLN A 66 5.83 10.46 12.77
C GLN A 66 7.35 10.48 12.63
N VAL A 67 7.83 11.09 11.55
CA VAL A 67 9.25 11.40 11.32
C VAL A 67 9.39 12.91 11.25
N ARG A 68 10.12 13.51 12.19
CA ARG A 68 10.33 14.98 12.28
C ARG A 68 9.02 15.78 12.20
N GLY A 69 7.95 15.27 12.81
CA GLY A 69 6.63 15.88 12.82
C GLY A 69 5.86 15.77 11.50
N PHE A 70 6.25 14.86 10.59
CA PHE A 70 5.43 14.45 9.45
C PHE A 70 4.85 13.06 9.72
N LYS A 71 3.57 12.86 9.43
CA LYS A 71 2.97 11.52 9.44
C LYS A 71 3.50 10.70 8.29
N THR A 72 3.86 9.45 8.54
CA THR A 72 4.39 8.57 7.49
C THR A 72 3.29 7.63 7.02
N ARG A 73 2.92 7.74 5.75
CA ARG A 73 1.93 6.90 5.09
C ARG A 73 2.62 5.96 4.12
N PHE A 74 2.49 4.66 4.34
CA PHE A 74 2.97 3.65 3.39
C PHE A 74 1.85 3.22 2.48
N HIS A 75 2.11 3.21 1.19
CA HIS A 75 1.23 2.68 0.16
C HIS A 75 1.85 1.40 -0.38
N LEU A 76 1.28 0.27 -0.01
CA LEU A 76 1.65 -1.04 -0.53
C LEU A 76 0.94 -1.26 -1.86
N TYR A 77 1.60 -1.93 -2.81
CA TYR A 77 1.06 -2.32 -4.11
C TYR A 77 1.57 -3.70 -4.50
N THR A 78 0.72 -4.50 -5.14
CA THR A 78 1.12 -5.66 -5.93
C THR A 78 1.15 -5.26 -7.41
N VAL A 79 2.04 -5.88 -8.18
CA VAL A 79 2.02 -5.80 -9.65
C VAL A 79 2.29 -7.19 -10.25
N PRO A 80 1.68 -7.51 -11.40
CA PRO A 80 1.88 -8.81 -12.06
C PRO A 80 3.31 -9.00 -12.57
#